data_AF-A0A7M2YT30-F1
#
_entry.id   AF-A0A7M2YT30-F1
#
_cell.length_a   1.000
_cell.length_b   1.000
_cell.length_c   1.000
_cell.angle_alpha   90.00
_cell.angle_beta   90.00
_cell.angle_gamma   90.00
#
_symmetry.space_group_name_H-M   'P 1'
#
loop_
_entity.id
_entity.type
_entity.pdbx_description
1 polymer ?
#
loop_
_entity_poly.entity_id
_entity_poly.type
_entity_poly.pdbx_seq_one_letter_code
_entity_poly.pdbx_strand_id
1 'polypeptide(L)'
;MASLTRTLRLGMRGKDVEALKRAVIRYLGDGRSWRQLVASAPVVRRTYGPLFRRLVNRAHAKAGTPQSGVIGPRLEARLRAAGAFDAKADRLLAEYAAAVTPKPPARPPLIEPRQGFGSLHESLWEAYSIGRRMGLTDLGTYNPDSRLPGGGKSDHAFLPAYAFDLGFTPATGYQHPVARRFFREMVGRLEVNYVIVGNKIWSRELGEHHYTQGGHEGHVHVSGRRQ
;
A
#
# COMPACT_ATOMS: atom_id res chain seq x y z
N MET A 1 0.39 -15.81 16.07
CA MET A 1 -0.33 -15.09 17.16
C MET A 1 -0.16 -13.59 16.94
N ALA A 2 -1.19 -12.78 17.17
CA ALA A 2 -1.09 -11.33 16.99
C ALA A 2 -0.29 -10.69 18.13
N SER A 3 0.58 -9.72 17.81
CA SER A 3 1.42 -9.01 18.79
C SER A 3 0.93 -7.56 18.99
N LEU A 4 1.47 -6.88 20.00
CA LEU A 4 1.24 -5.44 20.18
C LEU A 4 1.71 -4.65 18.95
N THR A 5 0.81 -3.81 18.43
CA THR A 5 1.10 -2.86 17.34
C THR A 5 1.57 -1.50 17.86
N ARG A 6 1.57 -1.29 19.18
CA ARG A 6 2.05 -0.07 19.86
C ARG A 6 2.37 -0.35 21.32
N THR A 7 3.20 0.50 21.91
CA THR A 7 3.46 0.51 23.36
C THR A 7 2.26 1.07 24.14
N LEU A 8 1.79 0.38 25.18
CA LEU A 8 0.63 0.79 25.98
C LEU A 8 1.02 1.52 27.27
N ARG A 9 0.31 2.61 27.59
CA ARG A 9 0.53 3.44 28.77
C ARG A 9 -0.77 4.04 29.32
N LEU A 10 -0.68 4.66 30.50
CA LEU A 10 -1.79 5.33 31.17
C LEU A 10 -2.57 6.25 30.21
N GLY A 11 -3.90 6.18 30.25
CA GLY A 11 -4.81 6.98 29.42
C GLY A 11 -5.17 6.36 28.08
N MET A 12 -4.42 5.36 27.60
CA MET A 12 -4.74 4.67 26.35
C MET A 12 -6.02 3.86 26.45
N ARG A 13 -6.70 3.71 25.30
CA ARG A 13 -7.92 2.92 25.17
C ARG A 13 -7.84 2.00 23.95
N GLY A 14 -8.46 0.83 24.05
CA GLY A 14 -8.59 -0.10 22.92
C GLY A 14 -8.78 -1.55 23.31
N LYS A 15 -9.01 -2.41 22.30
CA LYS A 15 -9.11 -3.87 22.47
C LYS A 15 -7.76 -4.47 22.88
N ASP A 16 -6.66 -3.92 22.37
CA ASP A 16 -5.29 -4.20 22.80
C ASP A 16 -5.09 -4.00 24.31
N VAL A 17 -5.67 -2.94 24.89
CA VAL A 17 -5.63 -2.69 26.34
C VAL A 17 -6.36 -3.78 27.12
N GLU A 18 -7.56 -4.19 26.68
CA GLU A 18 -8.28 -5.30 27.34
C GLU A 18 -7.49 -6.61 27.23
N ALA A 19 -6.91 -6.91 26.08
CA ALA A 19 -6.07 -8.10 25.88
C ALA A 19 -4.91 -8.14 26.88
N LEU A 20 -4.19 -7.02 27.02
CA LEU A 20 -3.04 -6.95 27.92
C LEU A 20 -3.44 -6.96 29.40
N LYS A 21 -4.60 -6.42 29.76
CA LYS A 21 -5.14 -6.59 31.13
C LYS A 21 -5.34 -8.06 31.47
N ARG A 22 -5.91 -8.85 30.55
CA ARG A 22 -6.10 -10.29 30.75
C ARG A 22 -4.76 -10.98 30.95
N ALA A 23 -3.81 -10.73 30.06
CA ALA A 23 -2.48 -11.34 30.12
C ALA A 23 -1.74 -10.98 31.42
N VAL A 24 -1.70 -9.69 31.80
CA VAL A 24 -1.02 -9.23 33.02
C VAL A 24 -1.66 -9.84 34.28
N ILE A 25 -2.99 -9.84 34.38
CA ILE A 25 -3.69 -10.40 35.56
C ILE A 25 -3.44 -11.91 35.68
N ARG A 26 -3.49 -12.64 34.56
CA ARG A 26 -3.18 -14.08 34.52
C ARG A 26 -1.72 -14.34 34.89
N TYR A 27 -0.78 -13.57 34.34
CA TYR A 27 0.63 -13.67 34.66
C TYR A 27 0.91 -13.43 36.15
N LEU A 28 0.18 -12.52 36.79
CA LEU A 28 0.29 -12.27 38.23
C LEU A 28 -0.44 -13.30 39.11
N GLY A 29 -1.33 -14.12 38.55
CA GLY A 29 -2.20 -15.00 39.32
C GLY A 29 -3.23 -14.23 40.18
N ASP A 30 -3.60 -13.01 39.79
CA ASP A 30 -4.43 -12.12 40.62
C ASP A 30 -5.93 -12.37 40.41
N GLY A 31 -6.47 -13.36 41.13
CA GLY A 31 -7.88 -13.77 41.02
C GLY A 31 -8.90 -12.67 41.37
N ARG A 32 -8.55 -11.75 42.27
CA ARG A 32 -9.42 -10.61 42.62
C ARG A 32 -9.54 -9.64 41.44
N SER A 33 -8.41 -9.27 40.85
CA SER A 33 -8.37 -8.39 39.67
C SER A 33 -9.05 -9.05 38.48
N TRP A 34 -8.95 -10.38 38.34
CA TRP A 34 -9.64 -11.13 37.30
C TRP A 34 -11.16 -11.01 37.41
N ARG A 35 -11.73 -11.28 38.59
CA ARG A 35 -13.17 -11.11 38.83
C ARG A 35 -13.63 -9.70 38.53
N GLN A 36 -12.87 -8.69 38.97
CA GLN A 36 -13.17 -7.30 38.69
C GLN A 36 -13.13 -6.98 37.20
N LEU A 37 -12.14 -7.49 36.46
CA LEU A 37 -12.04 -7.28 35.01
C LEU A 37 -13.26 -7.88 34.30
N VAL A 38 -13.65 -9.11 34.64
CA VAL A 38 -14.77 -9.81 34.00
C VAL A 38 -16.10 -9.10 34.25
N ALA A 39 -16.33 -8.62 35.48
CA ALA A 39 -17.53 -7.88 35.86
C ALA A 39 -17.59 -6.44 35.31
N SER A 40 -16.46 -5.90 34.83
CA SER A 40 -16.38 -4.51 34.37
C SER A 40 -17.04 -4.28 33.01
N ALA A 41 -17.70 -3.13 32.87
CA ALA A 41 -18.21 -2.66 31.58
C ALA A 41 -17.11 -2.62 30.50
N PRO A 42 -17.44 -2.82 29.20
CA PRO A 42 -16.45 -2.80 28.11
C PRO A 42 -15.54 -1.57 28.09
N VAL A 43 -16.09 -0.38 28.36
CA VAL A 43 -15.31 0.87 28.42
C VAL A 43 -14.21 0.83 29.49
N VAL A 44 -14.50 0.27 30.66
CA VAL A 44 -13.54 0.12 31.75
C VAL A 44 -12.50 -0.93 31.40
N ARG A 45 -12.92 -2.07 30.85
CA ARG A 45 -12.00 -3.13 30.40
C ARG A 45 -10.99 -2.61 29.38
N ARG A 46 -11.44 -1.78 28.45
CA ARG A 46 -10.63 -1.21 27.37
C ARG A 46 -9.83 0.04 27.75
N THR A 47 -9.90 0.54 28.98
CA THR A 47 -9.20 1.76 29.41
C THR A 47 -7.98 1.46 30.28
N TYR A 48 -6.81 1.96 29.91
CA TYR A 48 -5.58 1.82 30.68
C TYR A 48 -5.58 2.83 31.82
N GLY A 49 -6.23 2.47 32.93
CA GLY A 49 -6.36 3.32 34.11
C GLY A 49 -5.22 3.15 35.14
N PRO A 50 -5.21 3.99 36.20
CA PRO A 50 -4.18 3.97 37.25
C PRO A 50 -4.05 2.62 37.97
N LEU A 51 -5.17 1.94 38.23
CA LEU A 51 -5.16 0.61 38.84
C LEU A 51 -4.44 -0.41 37.96
N PHE A 52 -4.66 -0.35 36.64
CA PHE A 52 -3.96 -1.25 35.73
C PHE A 52 -2.47 -0.94 35.64
N ARG A 53 -2.07 0.35 35.66
CA ARG A 53 -0.65 0.73 35.76
C ARG A 53 0.05 0.09 36.96
N ARG A 54 -0.61 0.01 38.13
CA ARG A 54 -0.07 -0.67 39.31
C ARG A 54 0.14 -2.17 39.06
N LEU A 55 -0.80 -2.83 38.39
CA LEU A 55 -0.65 -4.24 37.99
C LEU A 55 0.51 -4.42 36.99
N VAL A 56 0.71 -3.49 36.07
CA VAL A 56 1.84 -3.54 35.12
C VAL A 56 3.18 -3.36 35.84
N ASN A 57 3.26 -2.49 36.84
CA ASN A 57 4.47 -2.38 37.68
C ASN A 57 4.76 -3.68 38.45
N ARG A 58 3.73 -4.34 38.98
CA ARG A 58 3.88 -5.67 39.59
C ARG A 58 4.35 -6.72 38.59
N ALA A 59 3.85 -6.67 37.34
CA ALA A 59 4.29 -7.59 36.29
C ALA A 59 5.76 -7.33 35.91
N HIS A 60 6.19 -6.07 35.82
CA HIS A 60 7.60 -5.72 35.62
C HIS A 60 8.48 -6.24 36.75
N ALA A 61 8.07 -6.05 38.01
CA ALA A 61 8.78 -6.56 39.17
C ALA A 61 8.92 -8.09 39.12
N LYS A 62 7.81 -8.80 38.83
CA LYS A 62 7.81 -10.27 38.65
C LYS A 62 8.72 -10.72 37.49
N ALA A 63 8.81 -9.91 36.44
CA ALA A 63 9.67 -10.18 35.28
C ALA A 63 11.13 -9.72 35.48
N GLY A 64 11.51 -9.15 36.62
CA GLY A 64 12.86 -8.64 36.88
C GLY A 64 13.24 -7.43 36.03
N THR A 65 12.28 -6.55 35.72
CA THR A 65 12.50 -5.37 34.86
C THR A 65 12.07 -4.06 35.56
N PRO A 66 12.61 -2.90 35.14
CA PRO A 66 12.23 -1.61 35.72
C PRO A 66 10.72 -1.34 35.65
N GLN A 67 10.15 -0.83 36.74
CA GLN A 67 8.72 -0.57 36.89
C GLN A 67 8.29 0.71 36.15
N SER A 68 8.23 0.64 34.82
CA SER A 68 7.89 1.78 33.96
C SER A 68 6.39 2.13 33.94
N GLY A 69 5.53 1.19 34.29
CA GLY A 69 4.08 1.29 34.16
C GLY A 69 3.59 1.24 32.72
N VAL A 70 4.44 0.79 31.80
CA VAL A 70 4.25 0.77 30.35
C VAL A 70 4.40 -0.66 29.84
N ILE A 71 3.54 -1.08 28.92
CA ILE A 71 3.67 -2.39 28.26
C ILE A 71 4.24 -2.17 26.86
N GLY A 72 5.53 -2.48 26.70
CA GLY A 72 6.19 -2.56 25.40
C GLY A 72 6.52 -4.01 25.00
N PRO A 73 7.21 -4.20 23.86
CA PRO A 73 7.50 -5.52 23.28
C PRO A 73 8.22 -6.48 24.24
N ARG A 74 9.13 -5.97 25.09
CA ARG A 74 9.87 -6.79 26.05
C ARG A 74 8.98 -7.43 27.11
N LEU A 75 8.08 -6.65 27.70
CA LEU A 75 7.14 -7.19 28.72
C LEU A 75 6.12 -8.10 28.05
N GLU A 76 5.63 -7.77 26.85
CA GLU A 76 4.77 -8.65 26.07
C GLU A 76 5.41 -10.03 25.83
N ALA A 77 6.66 -10.05 25.36
CA ALA A 77 7.38 -11.29 25.11
C ALA A 77 7.48 -12.16 26.38
N ARG A 78 7.68 -11.54 27.55
CA ARG A 78 7.67 -12.25 28.84
C ARG A 78 6.29 -12.83 29.19
N LEU A 79 5.22 -12.06 28.98
CA LEU A 79 3.84 -12.52 29.19
C LEU A 79 3.49 -13.69 28.24
N ARG A 80 3.95 -13.63 26.98
CA ARG A 80 3.81 -14.70 25.98
C ARG A 80 4.56 -15.96 26.40
N ALA A 81 5.84 -15.83 26.76
CA ALA A 81 6.66 -16.96 27.19
C ALA A 81 6.09 -17.66 28.44
N ALA A 82 5.38 -16.91 29.30
CA ALA A 82 4.70 -17.45 30.47
C ALA A 82 3.30 -18.04 30.19
N GLY A 83 2.86 -18.12 28.92
CA GLY A 83 1.54 -18.64 28.58
C GLY A 83 0.37 -17.81 29.12
N ALA A 84 0.59 -16.51 29.38
CA ALA A 84 -0.40 -15.68 30.06
C ALA A 84 -1.56 -15.23 29.16
N PHE A 85 -1.35 -15.23 27.84
CA PHE A 85 -2.39 -14.89 26.86
C PHE A 85 -3.39 -16.05 26.72
N ASP A 86 -4.67 -15.73 26.87
CA ASP A 86 -5.75 -16.65 26.53
C ASP A 86 -6.31 -16.37 25.13
N ALA A 87 -7.12 -17.28 24.60
CA ALA A 87 -7.70 -17.16 23.26
C ALA A 87 -8.45 -15.85 23.03
N LYS A 88 -9.08 -15.30 24.08
CA LYS A 88 -9.76 -14.01 24.00
C LYS A 88 -8.78 -12.84 23.90
N ALA A 89 -7.69 -12.85 24.66
CA ALA A 89 -6.63 -11.86 24.55
C ALA A 89 -5.99 -11.88 23.15
N ASP A 90 -5.73 -13.06 22.60
CA ASP A 90 -5.23 -13.22 21.24
C ASP A 90 -6.18 -12.64 20.20
N ARG A 91 -7.47 -12.98 20.28
CA ARG A 91 -8.48 -12.44 19.36
C ARG A 91 -8.59 -10.92 19.45
N LEU A 92 -8.57 -10.35 20.66
CA LEU A 92 -8.63 -8.90 20.87
C LEU A 92 -7.42 -8.17 20.30
N LEU A 93 -6.22 -8.75 20.39
CA LEU A 93 -5.02 -8.21 19.75
C LEU A 93 -5.12 -8.26 18.22
N ALA A 94 -5.59 -9.37 17.66
CA ALA A 94 -5.78 -9.52 16.21
C ALA A 94 -6.81 -8.51 15.67
N GLU A 95 -7.95 -8.37 16.36
CA GLU A 95 -9.00 -7.40 16.02
C GLU A 95 -8.48 -5.95 16.10
N TYR A 96 -7.66 -5.62 17.10
CA TYR A 96 -7.06 -4.30 17.21
C TYR A 96 -6.07 -4.04 16.07
N ALA A 97 -5.16 -5.00 15.81
CA ALA A 97 -4.19 -4.91 14.74
C ALA A 97 -4.87 -4.68 13.39
N ALA A 98 -5.88 -5.49 13.04
CA ALA A 98 -6.65 -5.33 11.81
C ALA A 98 -7.34 -3.97 11.68
N ALA A 99 -7.78 -3.37 12.80
CA ALA A 99 -8.44 -2.06 12.81
C ALA A 99 -7.46 -0.89 12.65
N VAL A 100 -6.19 -1.06 13.02
CA VAL A 100 -5.16 0.00 12.93
C VAL A 100 -4.16 -0.20 11.80
N THR A 101 -4.14 -1.37 11.16
CA THR A 101 -3.41 -1.57 9.91
C THR A 101 -4.05 -0.66 8.85
N PRO A 102 -3.29 0.28 8.25
CA PRO A 102 -3.81 1.10 7.18
C PRO A 102 -4.31 0.18 6.07
N LYS A 103 -5.59 0.28 5.72
CA LYS A 103 -6.08 -0.37 4.50
C LYS A 103 -5.30 0.27 3.34
N PRO A 104 -4.60 -0.50 2.48
CA PRO A 104 -3.97 0.09 1.31
C PRO A 104 -5.02 0.92 0.57
N PRO A 105 -4.66 2.12 0.08
CA PRO A 105 -5.61 2.96 -0.64
C PRO A 105 -6.26 2.11 -1.72
N ALA A 106 -7.59 2.16 -1.81
CA ALA A 106 -8.31 1.46 -2.86
C ALA A 106 -7.71 1.90 -4.20
N ARG A 107 -7.32 0.94 -5.04
CA ARG A 107 -6.83 1.27 -6.38
C ARG A 107 -7.93 2.06 -7.09
N PRO A 108 -7.62 3.23 -7.68
CA PRO A 108 -8.61 3.97 -8.44
C PRO A 108 -9.21 3.07 -9.53
N PRO A 109 -10.50 3.23 -9.87
CA PRO A 109 -11.13 2.43 -10.92
C PRO A 109 -10.36 2.56 -12.24
N LEU A 110 -10.31 1.47 -13.00
CA LEU A 110 -9.70 1.48 -14.33
C LEU A 110 -10.57 2.31 -15.29
N ILE A 111 -9.93 3.01 -16.21
CA ILE A 111 -10.57 3.74 -17.29
C ILE A 111 -10.42 2.89 -18.55
N GLU A 112 -11.54 2.61 -19.21
CA GLU A 112 -11.56 1.83 -20.44
C GLU A 112 -11.02 2.64 -21.63
N PRO A 113 -10.17 2.05 -22.49
CA PRO A 113 -9.84 2.63 -23.81
C PRO A 113 -11.08 2.88 -24.66
N ARG A 114 -11.07 3.89 -25.53
CA ARG A 114 -12.15 4.14 -26.50
C ARG A 114 -12.41 2.93 -27.41
N GLN A 115 -11.36 2.14 -27.68
CA GLN A 115 -11.44 0.89 -28.44
C GLN A 115 -11.80 -0.33 -27.58
N GLY A 116 -12.12 -0.15 -26.29
CA GLY A 116 -12.51 -1.19 -25.34
C GLY A 116 -11.33 -1.87 -24.65
N PHE A 117 -11.57 -2.54 -23.52
CA PHE A 117 -10.51 -3.25 -22.77
C PHE A 117 -9.77 -4.30 -23.60
N GLY A 118 -10.46 -4.99 -24.52
CA GLY A 118 -9.85 -5.99 -25.41
C GLY A 118 -8.83 -5.44 -26.41
N SER A 119 -8.76 -4.12 -26.58
CA SER A 119 -7.81 -3.48 -27.50
C SER A 119 -6.41 -3.29 -26.89
N LEU A 120 -6.28 -3.34 -25.56
CA LEU A 120 -5.05 -3.05 -24.84
C LEU A 120 -4.72 -4.20 -23.87
N HIS A 121 -3.47 -4.63 -23.85
CA HIS A 121 -3.05 -5.71 -22.97
C HIS A 121 -3.25 -5.31 -21.50
N GLU A 122 -3.75 -6.23 -20.67
CA GLU A 122 -4.20 -5.94 -19.30
C GLU A 122 -3.12 -5.34 -18.40
N SER A 123 -1.86 -5.70 -18.65
CA SER A 123 -0.70 -5.16 -17.94
C SER A 123 -0.57 -3.64 -18.09
N LEU A 124 -1.14 -3.03 -19.13
CA LEU A 124 -1.09 -1.60 -19.40
C LEU A 124 -2.33 -0.82 -18.95
N TRP A 125 -3.38 -1.49 -18.47
CA TRP A 125 -4.63 -0.81 -18.07
C TRP A 125 -4.42 0.22 -16.97
N GLU A 126 -3.56 -0.08 -15.99
CA GLU A 126 -3.27 0.85 -14.90
C GLU A 126 -2.51 2.09 -15.41
N ALA A 127 -1.46 1.89 -16.20
CA ALA A 127 -0.68 2.96 -16.83
C ALA A 127 -1.56 3.87 -17.70
N TYR A 128 -2.40 3.27 -18.55
CA TYR A 128 -3.39 3.99 -19.36
C TYR A 128 -4.34 4.81 -18.49
N SER A 129 -4.90 4.19 -17.44
CA SER A 129 -5.85 4.84 -16.54
C SER A 129 -5.23 6.02 -15.77
N ILE A 130 -3.94 5.93 -15.41
CA ILE A 130 -3.20 7.04 -14.80
C ILE A 130 -3.17 8.22 -15.76
N GLY A 131 -2.77 8.03 -17.01
CA GLY A 131 -2.68 9.11 -17.99
C GLY A 131 -4.05 9.74 -18.30
N ARG A 132 -5.11 8.92 -18.41
CA ARG A 132 -6.48 9.40 -18.58
C ARG A 132 -6.97 10.24 -17.40
N ARG A 133 -6.69 9.83 -16.15
CA ARG A 133 -6.99 10.63 -14.95
C ARG A 133 -6.20 11.93 -14.86
N MET A 134 -5.02 11.98 -15.47
CA MET A 134 -4.23 13.21 -15.58
C MET A 134 -4.76 14.18 -16.64
N GLY A 135 -5.78 13.79 -17.42
CA GLY A 135 -6.39 14.61 -18.45
C GLY A 135 -5.80 14.44 -19.86
N LEU A 136 -4.89 13.48 -20.08
CA LEU A 136 -4.36 13.20 -21.41
C LEU A 136 -5.40 12.46 -22.26
N THR A 137 -5.63 12.87 -23.50
CA THR A 137 -6.69 12.35 -24.39
C THR A 137 -6.31 11.00 -24.98
N ASP A 138 -7.26 10.06 -25.06
CA ASP A 138 -7.05 8.77 -25.73
C ASP A 138 -6.93 8.96 -27.26
N LEU A 139 -5.77 8.59 -27.83
CA LEU A 139 -5.51 8.61 -29.27
C LEU A 139 -5.55 7.21 -29.91
N GLY A 140 -5.64 6.15 -29.10
CA GLY A 140 -5.73 4.78 -29.59
C GLY A 140 -4.77 3.80 -28.92
N THR A 141 -5.09 2.52 -29.08
CA THR A 141 -4.39 1.36 -28.55
C THR A 141 -4.01 0.42 -29.70
N TYR A 142 -4.98 -0.24 -30.34
CA TYR A 142 -4.75 -1.21 -31.42
C TYR A 142 -4.87 -0.58 -32.80
N ASN A 143 -3.85 -0.80 -33.63
CA ASN A 143 -3.85 -0.47 -35.05
C ASN A 143 -3.04 -1.53 -35.84
N PRO A 144 -3.68 -2.46 -36.58
CA PRO A 144 -3.00 -3.54 -37.30
C PRO A 144 -2.04 -3.04 -38.38
N ASP A 145 -2.24 -1.82 -38.88
CA ASP A 145 -1.44 -1.21 -39.93
C ASP A 145 -0.27 -0.39 -39.38
N SER A 146 -0.13 -0.28 -38.06
CA SER A 146 0.97 0.44 -37.43
C SER A 146 2.32 -0.23 -37.73
N ARG A 147 3.28 0.56 -38.22
CA ARG A 147 4.64 0.12 -38.58
C ARG A 147 5.67 1.01 -37.91
N LEU A 148 6.81 0.42 -37.56
CA LEU A 148 8.03 1.14 -37.18
C LEU A 148 8.67 1.78 -38.42
N PRO A 149 9.56 2.78 -38.28
CA PRO A 149 10.27 3.39 -39.41
C PRO A 149 10.99 2.38 -40.33
N GLY A 150 11.46 1.25 -39.79
CA GLY A 150 12.07 0.16 -40.55
C GLY A 150 11.09 -0.83 -41.21
N GLY A 151 9.78 -0.55 -41.21
CA GLY A 151 8.74 -1.38 -41.82
C GLY A 151 8.25 -2.57 -40.99
N GLY A 152 8.88 -2.88 -39.86
CA GLY A 152 8.41 -3.90 -38.92
C GLY A 152 7.11 -3.52 -38.21
N LYS A 153 6.39 -4.50 -37.66
CA LYS A 153 5.16 -4.26 -36.86
C LYS A 153 5.48 -3.47 -35.59
N SER A 154 4.73 -2.39 -35.35
CA SER A 154 4.76 -1.61 -34.10
C SER A 154 4.07 -2.36 -32.96
N ASP A 155 4.29 -1.96 -31.70
CA ASP A 155 3.60 -2.49 -30.52
C ASP A 155 2.07 -2.29 -30.56
N HIS A 156 1.61 -1.30 -31.32
CA HIS A 156 0.19 -1.10 -31.63
C HIS A 156 -0.41 -2.17 -32.55
N ALA A 157 0.40 -2.91 -33.31
CA ALA A 157 -0.08 -3.82 -34.37
C ALA A 157 -0.39 -5.24 -33.88
N PHE A 158 -0.27 -5.50 -32.57
CA PHE A 158 -0.59 -6.78 -31.93
C PHE A 158 -1.95 -6.64 -31.24
N LEU A 159 -2.79 -7.68 -31.28
CA LEU A 159 -4.08 -7.68 -30.55
C LEU A 159 -4.00 -8.72 -29.42
N PRO A 160 -4.23 -8.34 -28.15
CA PRO A 160 -4.34 -6.96 -27.65
C PRO A 160 -3.03 -6.17 -27.83
N ALA A 161 -3.14 -4.84 -27.95
CA ALA A 161 -1.96 -3.99 -28.18
C ALA A 161 -1.05 -3.96 -26.95
N TYR A 162 0.25 -3.95 -27.22
CA TYR A 162 1.28 -3.73 -26.20
C TYR A 162 1.70 -2.26 -26.15
N ALA A 163 0.93 -1.36 -26.73
CA ALA A 163 1.15 0.07 -26.61
C ALA A 163 -0.17 0.86 -26.64
N PHE A 164 -0.07 2.10 -26.17
CA PHE A 164 -1.14 3.08 -26.27
C PHE A 164 -0.54 4.49 -26.43
N ASP A 165 -1.31 5.37 -27.07
CA ASP A 165 -0.96 6.77 -27.23
C ASP A 165 -1.95 7.68 -26.49
N LEU A 166 -1.41 8.62 -25.71
CA LEU A 166 -2.19 9.63 -25.02
C LEU A 166 -1.78 11.03 -25.45
N GLY A 167 -2.72 11.75 -26.05
CA GLY A 167 -2.55 13.08 -26.61
C GLY A 167 -2.64 14.20 -25.59
N PHE A 168 -2.04 15.34 -25.94
CA PHE A 168 -2.13 16.58 -25.18
C PHE A 168 -2.08 17.80 -26.09
N THR A 169 -2.51 18.95 -25.59
CA THR A 169 -2.50 20.22 -26.32
C THR A 169 -2.13 21.34 -25.35
N PRO A 170 -1.23 22.26 -25.71
CA PRO A 170 -0.51 22.36 -26.99
C PRO A 170 0.55 21.27 -27.18
N ALA A 171 0.92 20.99 -28.45
CA ALA A 171 1.93 20.00 -28.81
C ALA A 171 3.35 20.55 -28.56
N THR A 172 3.78 20.51 -27.30
CA THR A 172 5.09 21.02 -26.83
C THR A 172 6.02 19.93 -26.31
N GLY A 173 5.74 18.66 -26.65
CA GLY A 173 6.56 17.51 -26.30
C GLY A 173 6.80 17.41 -24.79
N TYR A 174 8.06 17.18 -24.40
CA TYR A 174 8.46 17.05 -23.00
C TYR A 174 8.27 18.33 -22.17
N GLN A 175 8.06 19.49 -22.81
CA GLN A 175 7.78 20.73 -22.09
C GLN A 175 6.33 20.80 -21.59
N HIS A 176 5.42 20.00 -22.15
CA HIS A 176 4.04 19.93 -21.69
C HIS A 176 3.97 19.38 -20.25
N PRO A 177 3.45 20.13 -19.25
CA PRO A 177 3.62 19.81 -17.84
C PRO A 177 2.96 18.48 -17.44
N VAL A 178 1.76 18.20 -17.98
CA VAL A 178 1.05 16.95 -17.70
C VAL A 178 1.74 15.76 -18.36
N ALA A 179 2.23 15.94 -19.59
CA ALA A 179 2.90 14.88 -20.34
C ALA A 179 4.24 14.53 -19.68
N ARG A 180 5.00 15.53 -19.22
CA ARG A 180 6.22 15.36 -18.44
C ARG A 180 5.97 14.62 -17.13
N ARG A 181 4.91 14.99 -16.39
CA ARG A 181 4.54 14.29 -15.15
C ARG A 181 4.18 12.85 -15.43
N PHE A 182 3.34 12.60 -16.44
CA PHE A 182 2.96 11.24 -16.83
C PHE A 182 4.17 10.40 -17.26
N PHE A 183 5.08 10.95 -18.08
CA PHE A 183 6.34 10.30 -18.43
C PHE A 183 7.13 9.87 -17.19
N ARG A 184 7.30 10.78 -16.21
CA ARG A 184 8.02 10.50 -14.97
C ARG A 184 7.35 9.41 -14.12
N GLU A 185 6.03 9.34 -14.13
CA GLU A 185 5.27 8.27 -13.46
C GLU A 185 5.47 6.91 -14.13
N MET A 186 5.71 6.87 -15.45
CA MET A 186 5.93 5.63 -16.21
C MET A 186 7.35 5.09 -16.09
N VAL A 187 8.33 5.97 -15.85
CA VAL A 187 9.74 5.59 -15.65
C VAL A 187 9.86 4.56 -14.52
N GLY A 188 10.44 3.40 -14.84
CA GLY A 188 10.73 2.35 -13.87
C GLY A 188 9.55 1.44 -13.51
N ARG A 189 8.34 1.70 -14.03
CA ARG A 189 7.18 0.81 -13.82
C ARG A 189 7.45 -0.57 -14.41
N LEU A 190 7.02 -1.64 -13.72
CA LEU A 190 7.38 -3.02 -14.08
C LEU A 190 6.73 -3.49 -15.38
N GLU A 191 5.57 -2.94 -15.71
CA GLU A 191 4.79 -3.24 -16.92
C GLU A 191 5.29 -2.48 -18.16
N VAL A 192 5.98 -1.34 -17.99
CA VAL A 192 6.42 -0.47 -19.08
C VAL A 192 7.77 -0.94 -19.63
N ASN A 193 7.86 -1.13 -20.94
CA ASN A 193 9.11 -1.41 -21.65
C ASN A 193 9.83 -0.11 -22.04
N TYR A 194 9.09 0.84 -22.63
CA TYR A 194 9.57 2.20 -22.88
C TYR A 194 8.42 3.21 -22.93
N VAL A 195 8.75 4.48 -22.72
CA VAL A 195 7.84 5.63 -22.85
C VAL A 195 8.53 6.76 -23.61
N ILE A 196 7.82 7.41 -24.53
CA ILE A 196 8.35 8.47 -25.41
C ILE A 196 7.46 9.71 -25.30
N VAL A 197 8.06 10.89 -25.19
CA VAL A 197 7.39 12.17 -25.38
C VAL A 197 8.35 13.23 -25.91
N GLY A 198 7.98 13.89 -27.00
CA GLY A 198 8.86 14.72 -27.80
C GLY A 198 10.16 13.99 -28.16
N ASN A 199 11.30 14.64 -27.92
CA ASN A 199 12.63 14.06 -28.16
C ASN A 199 13.21 13.29 -26.95
N LYS A 200 12.39 12.89 -25.97
CA LYS A 200 12.82 12.09 -24.81
C LYS A 200 12.18 10.72 -24.81
N ILE A 201 12.99 9.72 -24.51
CA ILE A 201 12.58 8.35 -24.29
C ILE A 201 13.18 7.87 -22.97
N TRP A 202 12.40 7.09 -22.22
CA TRP A 202 12.95 6.18 -21.23
C TRP A 202 12.68 4.77 -21.69
N SER A 203 13.70 3.93 -21.69
CA SER A 203 13.55 2.48 -21.88
C SER A 203 14.14 1.74 -20.69
N ARG A 204 13.66 0.53 -20.45
CA ARG A 204 14.17 -0.30 -19.35
C ARG A 204 15.66 -0.60 -19.48
N GLU A 205 16.14 -0.83 -20.69
CA GLU A 205 17.52 -1.24 -20.96
C GLU A 205 18.51 -0.08 -20.88
N LEU A 206 18.13 1.09 -21.38
CA LEU A 206 19.04 2.24 -21.56
C LEU A 206 18.77 3.38 -20.59
N GLY A 207 17.70 3.32 -19.79
CA GLY A 207 17.27 4.44 -18.97
C GLY A 207 16.76 5.61 -19.83
N GLU A 208 16.87 6.83 -19.29
CA GLU A 208 16.45 8.04 -20.00
C GLU A 208 17.51 8.49 -21.01
N HIS A 209 17.12 8.65 -22.27
CA HIS A 209 18.00 9.08 -23.37
C HIS A 209 17.22 9.86 -24.43
N HIS A 210 17.94 10.36 -25.44
CA HIS A 210 17.35 11.12 -26.55
C HIS A 210 16.66 10.19 -27.55
N TYR A 211 15.44 10.57 -27.95
CA TYR A 211 14.71 9.94 -29.03
C TYR A 211 14.92 10.74 -30.32
N THR A 212 15.29 10.07 -31.42
CA THR A 212 15.73 10.73 -32.66
C THR A 212 14.77 10.56 -33.85
N GLN A 213 13.73 9.74 -33.74
CA GLN A 213 12.81 9.44 -34.85
C GLN A 213 11.63 10.43 -34.97
N GLY A 214 11.51 11.41 -34.06
CA GLY A 214 10.47 12.44 -34.08
C GLY A 214 9.04 11.92 -33.80
N GLY A 215 8.02 12.72 -34.12
CA GLY A 215 6.60 12.29 -34.12
C GLY A 215 5.84 12.40 -32.78
N HIS A 216 6.50 12.66 -31.65
CA HIS A 216 5.89 12.59 -30.32
C HIS A 216 5.67 13.96 -29.64
N GLU A 217 5.60 15.05 -30.41
CA GLU A 217 5.42 16.40 -29.84
C GLU A 217 4.00 16.65 -29.30
N GLY A 218 2.99 15.90 -29.78
CA GLY A 218 1.59 16.05 -29.39
C GLY A 218 1.01 14.90 -28.55
N HIS A 219 1.80 13.87 -28.25
CA HIS A 219 1.34 12.71 -27.49
C HIS A 219 2.47 12.01 -26.73
N VAL A 220 2.10 11.23 -25.71
CA VAL A 220 2.98 10.29 -25.02
C VAL A 220 2.67 8.90 -25.57
N HIS A 221 3.70 8.23 -26.07
CA HIS A 221 3.62 6.83 -26.46
C HIS A 221 4.14 5.96 -25.32
N VAL A 222 3.38 4.95 -24.91
CA VAL A 222 3.78 3.99 -23.88
C VAL A 222 3.73 2.58 -24.48
N SER A 223 4.84 1.87 -24.39
CA SER A 223 4.96 0.46 -24.78
C SER A 223 5.19 -0.42 -23.55
N GLY A 224 4.50 -1.55 -23.52
CA GLY A 224 4.59 -2.58 -22.49
C GLY A 224 5.48 -3.76 -22.87
N ARG A 225 5.72 -4.63 -21.89
CA ARG A 225 6.42 -5.90 -22.15
C ARG A 225 5.54 -6.85 -22.95
N ARG A 226 6.09 -7.37 -24.04
CA ARG A 226 5.61 -8.60 -24.66
C ARG A 226 6.18 -9.76 -23.84
N GLN A 227 5.31 -10.55 -23.21
CA GLN A 227 5.74 -11.78 -22.52
C GLN A 227 6.00 -12.88 -23.54
#